data_AF-A0A9E8MNJ5-F1
#
_entry.id   AF-A0A9E8MNJ5-F1
#
_cell.length_a   1.000
_cell.length_b   1.000
_cell.length_c   1.000
_cell.angle_alpha   90.00
_cell.angle_beta   90.00
_cell.angle_gamma   90.00
#
_symmetry.space_group_name_H-M   'P 1'
#
loop_
_entity.id
_entity.type
_entity.pdbx_description
1 polymer ?
#
loop_
_entity_poly.entity_id
_entity_poly.type
_entity_poly.pdbx_seq_one_letter_code
_entity_poly.pdbx_strand_id
1 'polypeptide(L)'
;MTDPQAGLTPPQNPYAAAAPAGGLQDNPYAATRPVRPPLTPRARTGAFIAGAVTMVMVSIGGTLIAVPLLLLVIGSIVAAVASSFGGELAGALESIERVAPVGLIIGIGIGVVLLGVVLVVAALFISRGILRARGLERAWPITWAGLGIAAVGGWIASGLLSIPVQLSGPILAGAGGRGSGEIEAVLGIVSSLAGVAVTAVIGAMSWWWMAHVMRPAGAVPAGAAPAGEPAAPAAPGAPAA
;
A
#
# COMPACT_ATOMS: atom_id res chain seq x y z
N MET A 1 5.54 -40.84 32.06
CA MET A 1 5.71 -39.67 31.17
C MET A 1 5.09 -38.48 31.88
N THR A 2 5.92 -37.68 32.54
CA THR A 2 5.55 -36.54 33.39
C THR A 2 5.58 -35.26 32.56
N ASP A 3 4.49 -34.49 32.64
CA ASP A 3 4.26 -33.24 31.90
C ASP A 3 5.11 -32.11 32.51
N PRO A 4 6.11 -31.52 31.80
CA PRO A 4 6.97 -30.47 32.33
C PRO A 4 6.41 -29.05 32.14
N GLN A 5 5.08 -28.87 32.16
CA GLN A 5 4.42 -27.57 31.94
C GLN A 5 4.05 -26.83 33.23
N ALA A 6 4.60 -27.23 34.39
CA ALA A 6 4.41 -26.52 35.65
C ALA A 6 5.47 -25.41 35.81
N GLY A 7 5.14 -24.16 35.48
CA GLY A 7 5.89 -23.02 36.05
C GLY A 7 6.08 -21.75 35.22
N LEU A 8 5.50 -21.61 34.02
CA LEU A 8 5.59 -20.33 33.30
C LEU A 8 4.56 -19.34 33.85
N THR A 9 4.96 -18.60 34.89
CA THR A 9 4.26 -17.38 35.29
C THR A 9 4.21 -16.43 34.08
N PRO A 10 3.04 -15.89 33.72
CA PRO A 10 2.93 -14.96 32.61
C PRO A 10 3.83 -13.74 32.88
N PRO A 11 4.57 -13.23 31.87
CA PRO A 11 5.46 -12.10 32.06
C PRO A 11 4.68 -10.91 32.61
N GLN A 12 5.08 -10.43 33.80
CA GLN A 12 4.55 -9.20 34.37
C GLN A 12 4.85 -8.05 33.41
N ASN A 13 3.81 -7.40 32.92
CA ASN A 13 3.94 -6.27 32.01
C ASN A 13 4.49 -5.06 32.79
N PRO A 14 5.73 -4.60 32.53
CA PRO A 14 6.34 -3.50 33.27
C PRO A 14 5.68 -2.14 32.98
N TYR A 15 4.81 -2.06 31.97
CA TYR A 15 4.00 -0.89 31.68
C TYR A 15 2.69 -0.82 32.48
N ALA A 16 2.42 -1.78 33.37
CA ALA A 16 1.40 -1.65 34.41
C ALA A 16 1.87 -0.71 35.55
N ALA A 17 2.60 0.35 35.19
CA ALA A 17 2.99 1.40 36.12
C ALA A 17 1.72 2.03 36.68
N ALA A 18 1.68 2.11 38.02
CA ALA A 18 0.57 2.58 38.83
C ALA A 18 -0.22 3.70 38.16
N ALA A 19 -1.47 3.40 37.82
CA ALA A 19 -2.43 4.44 37.46
C ALA A 19 -2.44 5.48 38.60
N PRO A 20 -2.30 6.78 38.32
CA PRO A 20 -2.30 7.80 39.36
C PRO A 20 -3.58 7.69 40.19
N ALA A 21 -3.42 7.55 41.50
CA ALA A 21 -4.50 7.40 42.48
C ALA A 21 -5.35 8.69 42.66
N GLY A 22 -5.35 9.58 41.67
CA GLY A 22 -6.14 10.79 41.65
C GLY A 22 -7.45 10.54 40.92
N GLY A 23 -8.52 10.33 41.70
CA GLY A 23 -9.92 10.49 41.28
C GLY A 23 -10.25 9.93 39.90
N LEU A 24 -10.48 8.62 39.82
CA LEU A 24 -11.23 8.01 38.74
C LEU A 24 -12.59 8.70 38.68
N GLN A 25 -12.74 9.72 37.84
CA GLN A 25 -14.01 9.95 37.19
C GLN A 25 -14.32 8.63 36.51
N ASP A 26 -15.29 7.88 37.05
CA ASP A 26 -15.93 6.76 36.40
C ASP A 26 -16.31 7.26 35.00
N ASN A 27 -15.45 6.96 34.02
CA ASN A 27 -15.75 7.28 32.66
C ASN A 27 -16.72 6.18 32.23
N PRO A 28 -18.04 6.46 32.12
CA PRO A 28 -19.00 5.43 31.72
C PRO A 28 -18.73 4.92 30.30
N TYR A 29 -17.81 5.57 29.57
CA TYR A 29 -17.31 5.18 28.26
C TYR A 29 -15.98 4.43 28.29
N ALA A 30 -15.42 4.09 29.46
CA ALA A 30 -14.36 3.09 29.58
C ALA A 30 -14.93 1.67 29.35
N ALA A 31 -15.75 1.51 28.31
CA ALA A 31 -16.21 0.22 27.83
C ALA A 31 -14.98 -0.63 27.55
N THR A 32 -14.96 -1.81 28.14
CA THR A 32 -13.89 -2.80 28.05
C THR A 32 -13.57 -3.00 26.57
N ARG A 33 -12.46 -2.42 26.09
CA ARG A 33 -12.11 -2.51 24.67
C ARG A 33 -12.01 -3.99 24.31
N PRO A 34 -12.74 -4.47 23.30
CA PRO A 34 -12.65 -5.87 22.90
C PRO A 34 -11.20 -6.20 22.59
N VAL A 35 -10.62 -7.14 23.34
CA VAL A 35 -9.24 -7.57 23.12
C VAL A 35 -9.18 -8.20 21.73
N ARG A 36 -8.35 -7.64 20.84
CA ARG A 36 -8.19 -8.15 19.48
C ARG A 36 -7.13 -9.24 19.49
N PRO A 37 -7.47 -10.51 19.17
CA PRO A 37 -6.49 -11.58 19.15
C PRO A 37 -5.36 -11.27 18.15
N PRO A 38 -4.12 -11.73 18.42
CA PRO A 38 -3.01 -11.55 17.50
C PRO A 38 -3.30 -12.24 16.16
N LEU A 39 -2.75 -11.68 15.07
CA LEU A 39 -2.81 -12.34 13.76
C LEU A 39 -2.13 -13.70 13.82
N THR A 40 -2.77 -14.71 13.23
CA THR A 40 -2.12 -16.01 13.06
C THR A 40 -0.88 -15.85 12.16
N PRO A 41 0.19 -16.65 12.38
CA PRO A 41 1.39 -16.59 11.55
C PRO A 41 1.10 -16.74 10.05
N ARG A 42 0.13 -17.61 9.70
CA ARG A 42 -0.31 -17.82 8.31
C ARG A 42 -0.96 -16.60 7.68
N ALA A 43 -1.81 -15.88 8.43
CA ALA A 43 -2.43 -14.64 7.97
C ALA A 43 -1.39 -13.52 7.81
N ARG A 44 -0.39 -13.46 8.72
CA ARG A 44 0.74 -12.52 8.63
C ARG A 44 1.54 -12.71 7.33
N THR A 45 1.98 -13.93 7.05
CA THR A 45 2.72 -14.25 5.81
C THR A 45 1.87 -14.02 4.57
N GLY A 46 0.58 -14.36 4.64
CA GLY A 46 -0.39 -14.08 3.58
C GLY A 46 -0.49 -12.61 3.21
N ALA A 47 -0.61 -11.74 4.22
CA ALA A 47 -0.68 -10.30 4.02
C ALA A 47 0.62 -9.74 3.42
N PHE A 48 1.78 -10.20 3.89
CA PHE A 48 3.08 -9.79 3.34
C PHE A 48 3.22 -10.15 1.86
N ILE A 49 2.96 -11.40 1.50
CA ILE A 49 3.08 -11.87 0.11
C ILE A 49 2.06 -11.16 -0.78
N ALA A 50 0.81 -11.02 -0.32
CA ALA A 50 -0.23 -10.30 -1.05
C ALA A 50 0.22 -8.87 -1.37
N GLY A 51 0.72 -8.14 -0.37
CA GLY A 51 1.18 -6.76 -0.56
C GLY A 51 2.38 -6.65 -1.51
N ALA A 52 3.39 -7.51 -1.35
CA ALA A 52 4.57 -7.52 -2.20
C ALA A 52 4.22 -7.73 -3.68
N VAL A 53 3.46 -8.80 -3.96
CA VAL A 53 3.06 -9.16 -5.34
C VAL A 53 2.13 -8.10 -5.92
N THR A 54 1.12 -7.67 -5.17
CA THR A 54 0.13 -6.69 -5.65
C THR A 54 0.82 -5.37 -5.98
N MET A 55 1.72 -4.87 -5.12
CA MET A 55 2.35 -3.58 -5.34
C MET A 55 3.30 -3.58 -6.53
N VAL A 56 4.09 -4.65 -6.72
CA VAL A 56 4.95 -4.78 -7.92
C VAL A 56 4.09 -4.82 -9.18
N MET A 57 3.03 -5.62 -9.20
CA MET A 57 2.13 -5.69 -10.35
C MET A 57 1.46 -4.34 -10.60
N VAL A 58 0.83 -3.73 -9.60
CA VAL A 58 0.19 -2.41 -9.75
C VAL A 58 1.19 -1.35 -10.21
N SER A 59 2.44 -1.37 -9.73
CA SER A 59 3.48 -0.45 -10.19
C SER A 59 3.80 -0.65 -11.67
N ILE A 60 3.97 -1.91 -12.13
CA ILE A 60 4.24 -2.19 -13.55
C ILE A 60 3.05 -1.74 -14.41
N GLY A 61 1.83 -2.14 -14.05
CA GLY A 61 0.62 -1.77 -14.79
C GLY A 61 0.38 -0.25 -14.77
N GLY A 62 0.64 0.39 -13.63
CA GLY A 62 0.59 1.84 -13.49
C GLY A 62 1.58 2.56 -14.39
N THR A 63 2.83 2.08 -14.51
CA THR A 63 3.82 2.63 -15.45
C THR A 63 3.38 2.45 -16.90
N LEU A 64 2.85 1.27 -17.26
CA LEU A 64 2.32 1.02 -18.61
C LEU A 64 1.14 1.93 -18.96
N ILE A 65 0.36 2.37 -17.98
CA ILE A 65 -0.70 3.37 -18.19
C ILE A 65 -0.10 4.78 -18.24
N ALA A 66 0.73 5.14 -17.26
CA ALA A 66 1.17 6.52 -17.06
C ALA A 66 2.11 7.01 -18.15
N VAL A 67 3.06 6.19 -18.61
CA VAL A 67 4.07 6.59 -19.62
C VAL A 67 3.43 7.02 -20.95
N PRO A 68 2.59 6.20 -21.62
CA PRO A 68 1.98 6.61 -22.88
C PRO A 68 1.03 7.79 -22.70
N LEU A 69 0.28 7.85 -21.59
CA LEU A 69 -0.59 9.00 -21.31
C LEU A 69 0.23 10.29 -21.12
N LEU A 70 1.34 10.23 -20.41
CA LEU A 70 2.24 11.37 -20.23
C LEU A 70 2.84 11.81 -21.56
N LEU A 71 3.28 10.87 -22.41
CA LEU A 71 3.79 11.18 -23.75
C LEU A 71 2.71 11.83 -24.63
N LEU A 72 1.46 11.38 -24.55
CA LEU A 72 0.34 12.02 -25.24
C LEU A 72 0.10 13.44 -24.75
N VAL A 73 0.14 13.67 -23.42
CA VAL A 73 0.01 15.03 -22.85
C VAL A 73 1.15 15.93 -23.32
N ILE A 74 2.41 15.48 -23.21
CA ILE A 74 3.57 16.23 -23.67
C ILE A 74 3.47 16.52 -25.18
N GLY A 75 3.14 15.51 -25.98
CA GLY A 75 2.95 15.65 -27.43
C GLY A 75 1.87 16.66 -27.78
N SER A 76 0.75 16.66 -27.03
CA SER A 76 -0.33 17.64 -27.23
C SER A 76 0.09 19.07 -26.90
N ILE A 77 0.90 19.26 -25.84
CA ILE A 77 1.44 20.58 -25.46
C ILE A 77 2.43 21.05 -26.53
N VAL A 78 3.34 20.19 -26.97
CA VAL A 78 4.32 20.52 -28.03
C VAL A 78 3.59 20.89 -29.32
N ALA A 79 2.56 20.14 -29.72
CA ALA A 79 1.76 20.44 -30.89
C ALA A 79 1.00 21.78 -30.77
N ALA A 80 0.46 22.09 -29.59
CA ALA A 80 -0.19 23.38 -29.34
C ALA A 80 0.80 24.55 -29.44
N VAL A 81 1.98 24.41 -28.83
CA VAL A 81 3.06 25.41 -28.92
C VAL A 81 3.53 25.56 -30.36
N ALA A 82 3.75 24.46 -31.07
CA ALA A 82 4.13 24.42 -32.49
C ALA A 82 3.17 25.22 -33.38
N SER A 83 1.86 25.02 -33.17
CA SER A 83 0.83 25.71 -33.94
C SER A 83 0.85 27.24 -33.75
N SER A 84 1.51 27.72 -32.69
CA SER A 84 1.66 29.16 -32.41
C SER A 84 2.84 29.82 -33.14
N PHE A 85 3.81 29.04 -33.66
CA PHE A 85 5.05 29.57 -34.26
C PHE A 85 5.10 29.51 -35.81
N GLY A 86 4.07 29.00 -36.48
CA GLY A 86 3.99 28.98 -37.94
C GLY A 86 4.65 27.76 -38.63
N GLY A 87 4.48 27.68 -39.96
CA GLY A 87 4.48 26.44 -40.76
C GLY A 87 5.77 25.62 -40.92
N GLU A 88 6.94 26.09 -40.47
CA GLU A 88 8.17 25.27 -40.53
C GLU A 88 8.08 24.01 -39.67
N LEU A 89 7.40 24.09 -38.51
CA LEU A 89 7.20 22.90 -37.67
C LEU A 89 6.19 21.91 -38.27
N ALA A 90 5.27 22.39 -39.11
CA ALA A 90 4.29 21.52 -39.77
C ALA A 90 4.95 20.57 -40.76
N GLY A 91 5.98 21.01 -41.49
CA GLY A 91 6.74 20.15 -42.40
C GLY A 91 7.58 19.08 -41.68
N ALA A 92 8.08 19.39 -40.48
CA ALA A 92 8.76 18.41 -39.64
C ALA A 92 7.79 17.33 -39.10
N LEU A 93 6.58 17.73 -38.71
CA LEU A 93 5.53 16.80 -38.27
C LEU A 93 5.07 15.87 -39.41
N GLU A 94 4.92 16.40 -40.63
CA GLU A 94 4.58 15.59 -41.81
C GLU A 94 5.68 14.55 -42.12
N SER A 95 6.95 14.92 -41.93
CA SER A 95 8.08 14.01 -42.10
C SER A 95 8.09 12.88 -41.05
N ILE A 96 7.70 13.18 -39.80
CA ILE A 96 7.55 12.18 -38.73
C ILE A 96 6.39 11.23 -39.04
N GLU A 97 5.27 11.75 -39.55
CA GLU A 97 4.09 10.95 -39.88
C GLU A 97 4.34 9.93 -41.00
N ARG A 98 5.28 10.21 -41.92
CA ARG A 98 5.73 9.24 -42.93
C ARG A 98 6.56 8.10 -42.35
N VAL A 99 7.32 8.35 -41.28
CA VAL A 99 8.22 7.35 -40.67
C VAL A 99 7.46 6.47 -39.67
N ALA A 100 6.56 7.06 -38.89
CA ALA A 100 5.74 6.34 -37.92
C ALA A 100 4.32 6.89 -37.98
N PRO A 101 3.38 6.20 -38.66
CA PRO A 101 2.04 6.71 -38.83
C PRO A 101 1.41 6.90 -37.45
N VAL A 102 0.91 8.11 -37.20
CA VAL A 102 0.40 8.53 -35.88
C VAL A 102 -0.67 7.55 -35.36
N GLY A 103 -1.51 7.03 -36.26
CA GLY A 103 -2.50 6.00 -35.93
C GLY A 103 -1.91 4.71 -35.37
N LEU A 104 -0.74 4.27 -35.83
CA LEU A 104 -0.05 3.08 -35.30
C LEU A 104 0.53 3.35 -33.92
N ILE A 105 1.15 4.51 -33.70
CA ILE A 105 1.67 4.92 -32.39
C ILE A 105 0.53 4.99 -31.37
N ILE A 106 -0.58 5.64 -31.73
CA ILE A 106 -1.78 5.73 -30.87
C ILE A 106 -2.36 4.34 -30.62
N GLY A 107 -2.46 3.49 -31.65
CA GLY A 107 -2.97 2.12 -31.52
C GLY A 107 -2.13 1.27 -30.55
N ILE A 108 -0.80 1.31 -30.68
CA ILE A 108 0.13 0.65 -29.74
C ILE A 108 -0.03 1.25 -28.34
N GLY A 109 -0.08 2.57 -28.23
CA GLY A 109 -0.28 3.27 -26.96
C GLY A 109 -1.54 2.81 -26.23
N ILE A 110 -2.67 2.72 -26.94
CA ILE A 110 -3.93 2.20 -26.40
C ILE A 110 -3.77 0.73 -25.94
N GLY A 111 -3.14 -0.11 -26.76
CA GLY A 111 -2.88 -1.52 -26.40
C GLY A 111 -2.05 -1.66 -25.13
N VAL A 112 -1.01 -0.84 -24.98
CA VAL A 112 -0.14 -0.80 -23.79
C VAL A 112 -0.92 -0.31 -22.55
N VAL A 113 -1.74 0.74 -22.69
CA VAL A 113 -2.61 1.22 -21.61
C VAL A 113 -3.59 0.14 -21.16
N LEU A 114 -4.25 -0.54 -22.11
CA LEU A 114 -5.20 -1.62 -21.81
C LEU A 114 -4.51 -2.79 -21.09
N LEU A 115 -3.32 -3.18 -21.52
CA LEU A 115 -2.51 -4.19 -20.84
C LEU A 115 -2.20 -3.76 -19.40
N GLY A 116 -1.81 -2.49 -19.21
CA GLY A 116 -1.57 -1.93 -17.88
C GLY A 116 -2.81 -1.99 -16.98
N VAL A 117 -3.99 -1.64 -17.51
CA VAL A 117 -5.28 -1.72 -16.79
C VAL A 117 -5.60 -3.16 -16.39
N VAL A 118 -5.46 -4.11 -17.32
CA VAL A 118 -5.69 -5.54 -17.04
C VAL A 118 -4.76 -6.02 -15.93
N LEU A 119 -3.49 -5.62 -15.97
CA LEU A 119 -2.49 -6.01 -14.98
C LEU A 119 -2.83 -5.44 -13.59
N VAL A 120 -3.21 -4.16 -13.50
CA VAL A 120 -3.67 -3.53 -12.24
C VAL A 120 -4.90 -4.25 -11.69
N VAL A 121 -5.91 -4.49 -12.52
CA VAL A 121 -7.14 -5.18 -12.11
C VAL A 121 -6.85 -6.60 -11.63
N ALA A 122 -6.04 -7.36 -12.37
CA ALA A 122 -5.62 -8.70 -11.99
C ALA A 122 -4.86 -8.70 -10.65
N ALA A 123 -3.97 -7.73 -10.42
CA ALA A 123 -3.25 -7.58 -9.16
C ALA A 123 -4.20 -7.42 -7.97
N LEU A 124 -5.26 -6.61 -8.10
CA LEU A 124 -6.26 -6.42 -7.05
C LEU A 124 -7.03 -7.71 -6.73
N PHE A 125 -7.40 -8.48 -7.77
CA PHE A 125 -8.07 -9.78 -7.59
C PHE A 125 -7.14 -10.83 -6.97
N ILE A 126 -5.88 -10.89 -7.39
CA ILE A 126 -4.85 -11.77 -6.80
C ILE A 126 -4.65 -11.43 -5.33
N SER A 127 -4.52 -10.14 -5.00
CA SER A 127 -4.45 -9.65 -3.62
C SER A 127 -5.58 -10.20 -2.76
N ARG A 128 -6.82 -10.00 -3.23
CA ARG A 128 -8.03 -10.49 -2.56
C ARG A 128 -8.03 -12.01 -2.40
N GLY A 129 -7.64 -12.74 -3.45
CA GLY A 129 -7.55 -14.19 -3.44
C GLY A 129 -6.58 -14.70 -2.37
N ILE A 130 -5.37 -14.14 -2.33
CA ILE A 130 -4.35 -14.51 -1.34
C ILE A 130 -4.83 -14.21 0.08
N LEU A 131 -5.41 -13.04 0.33
CA LEU A 131 -5.89 -12.66 1.66
C LEU A 131 -7.03 -13.57 2.14
N ARG A 132 -8.01 -13.87 1.26
CA ARG A 132 -9.13 -14.76 1.57
C ARG A 132 -8.69 -16.20 1.82
N ALA A 133 -7.76 -16.71 1.02
CA ALA A 133 -7.19 -18.04 1.20
C ALA A 133 -6.48 -18.22 2.56
N ARG A 134 -6.18 -17.10 3.25
CA ARG A 134 -5.50 -17.07 4.55
C ARG A 134 -6.43 -16.67 5.71
N GLY A 135 -7.74 -16.64 5.48
CA GLY A 135 -8.75 -16.41 6.51
C GLY A 135 -8.99 -14.94 6.87
N LEU A 136 -8.54 -13.98 6.06
CA LEU A 136 -8.82 -12.56 6.27
C LEU A 136 -10.18 -12.20 5.66
N GLU A 137 -11.21 -12.11 6.50
CA GLU A 137 -12.59 -11.80 6.09
C GLU A 137 -12.69 -10.43 5.37
N ARG A 138 -11.90 -9.45 5.81
CA ARG A 138 -11.90 -8.07 5.30
C ARG A 138 -10.86 -7.84 4.20
N ALA A 139 -10.70 -8.80 3.29
CA ALA A 139 -9.71 -8.71 2.22
C ALA A 139 -9.81 -7.44 1.37
N TRP A 140 -11.03 -7.00 1.01
CA TRP A 140 -11.23 -5.85 0.13
C TRP A 140 -10.87 -4.50 0.80
N PRO A 141 -11.36 -4.17 2.01
CA PRO A 141 -10.89 -3.00 2.74
C PRO A 141 -9.37 -2.97 2.96
N ILE A 142 -8.74 -4.13 3.26
CA ILE A 142 -7.30 -4.23 3.46
C ILE A 142 -6.54 -3.88 2.18
N THR A 143 -6.96 -4.41 1.02
CA THR A 143 -6.32 -4.12 -0.28
C THR A 143 -6.38 -2.63 -0.62
N TRP A 144 -7.54 -1.97 -0.47
CA TRP A 144 -7.66 -0.53 -0.79
C TRP A 144 -6.87 0.36 0.15
N ALA A 145 -6.96 0.10 1.46
CA ALA A 145 -6.20 0.87 2.44
C ALA A 145 -4.69 0.64 2.29
N GLY A 146 -4.29 -0.61 2.02
CA GLY A 146 -2.90 -0.98 1.75
C GLY A 146 -2.37 -0.28 0.51
N LEU A 147 -3.16 -0.22 -0.57
CA LEU A 147 -2.79 0.48 -1.80
C LEU A 147 -2.62 1.98 -1.57
N GLY A 148 -3.54 2.63 -0.86
CA GLY A 148 -3.44 4.06 -0.54
C GLY A 148 -2.17 4.39 0.26
N ILE A 149 -1.86 3.59 1.28
CA ILE A 149 -0.64 3.76 2.08
C ILE A 149 0.60 3.50 1.24
N ALA A 150 0.59 2.44 0.42
CA ALA A 150 1.72 2.10 -0.44
C ALA A 150 1.96 3.15 -1.52
N ALA A 151 0.92 3.82 -2.02
CA ALA A 151 1.07 4.94 -2.95
C ALA A 151 1.82 6.12 -2.31
N VAL A 152 1.44 6.51 -1.08
CA VAL A 152 2.13 7.57 -0.33
C VAL A 152 3.55 7.14 0.03
N GLY A 153 3.72 5.91 0.51
CA GLY A 153 5.04 5.35 0.84
C GLY A 153 5.96 5.27 -0.39
N GLY A 154 5.41 4.91 -1.55
CA GLY A 154 6.09 4.89 -2.83
C GLY A 154 6.54 6.28 -3.25
N TRP A 155 5.67 7.28 -3.15
CA TRP A 155 6.03 8.67 -3.45
C TRP A 155 7.18 9.19 -2.56
N ILE A 156 7.12 8.92 -1.25
CA ILE A 156 8.19 9.28 -0.31
C ILE A 156 9.49 8.55 -0.68
N ALA A 157 9.42 7.24 -0.94
CA ALA A 157 10.60 6.44 -1.30
C ALA A 157 11.22 6.92 -2.62
N SER A 158 10.42 7.23 -3.64
CA SER A 158 10.90 7.82 -4.90
C SER A 158 11.58 9.17 -4.66
N GLY A 159 11.02 10.03 -3.80
CA GLY A 159 11.64 11.30 -3.43
C GLY A 159 13.02 11.10 -2.78
N LEU A 160 13.12 10.19 -1.81
CA LEU A 160 14.38 9.89 -1.12
C LEU A 160 15.41 9.23 -2.05
N LEU A 161 14.99 8.31 -2.93
CA LEU A 161 15.86 7.64 -3.89
C LEU A 161 16.33 8.58 -5.02
N SER A 162 15.61 9.66 -5.28
CA SER A 162 16.02 10.63 -6.31
C SER A 162 17.31 11.36 -5.96
N ILE A 163 17.63 11.53 -4.67
CA ILE A 163 18.82 12.25 -4.19
C ILE A 163 20.12 11.54 -4.63
N PRO A 164 20.36 10.25 -4.27
CA PRO A 164 21.58 9.56 -4.68
C PRO A 164 21.68 9.43 -6.20
N VAL A 165 20.56 9.25 -6.92
CA VAL A 165 20.55 9.17 -8.38
C VAL A 165 21.04 10.49 -9.00
N GLN A 166 20.55 11.63 -8.51
CA GLN A 166 21.00 12.95 -8.97
C GLN A 166 22.48 13.21 -8.67
N LEU A 167 22.96 12.76 -7.51
CA LEU A 167 24.37 12.89 -7.12
C LEU A 167 25.30 11.97 -7.92
N SER A 168 24.82 10.80 -8.33
CA SER A 168 25.63 9.85 -9.11
C SER A 168 25.85 10.27 -10.57
N GLY A 169 24.92 11.04 -11.16
CA GLY A 169 24.98 11.42 -12.58
C GLY A 169 26.27 12.17 -12.95
N PRO A 170 26.63 13.27 -12.27
CA PRO A 170 27.86 14.01 -12.54
C PRO A 170 29.13 13.19 -12.31
N ILE A 171 29.12 12.29 -11.31
CA ILE A 171 30.28 11.44 -10.96
C ILE A 171 30.52 10.40 -12.07
N LEU A 172 29.45 9.77 -12.56
CA LEU A 172 29.51 8.81 -13.66
C LEU A 172 29.89 9.49 -14.99
N ALA A 173 29.33 10.67 -15.27
CA ALA A 173 29.65 11.46 -16.45
C ALA A 173 31.13 11.90 -16.48
N GLY A 174 31.71 12.24 -15.32
CA GLY A 174 33.14 12.58 -15.20
C GLY A 174 34.09 11.38 -15.32
N ALA A 175 33.60 10.16 -15.06
CA ALA A 175 34.38 8.93 -15.13
C ALA A 175 34.34 8.23 -16.50
N GLY A 176 33.47 8.67 -17.42
CA GLY A 176 33.19 8.02 -18.69
C GLY A 176 34.26 8.19 -19.78
N GLY A 177 35.33 7.39 -19.73
CA GLY A 177 36.13 7.07 -20.92
C GLY A 177 35.37 6.13 -21.88
N ARG A 178 35.77 6.09 -23.17
CA ARG A 178 35.18 5.22 -24.21
C ARG A 178 35.11 3.76 -23.72
N GLY A 179 33.91 3.31 -23.32
CA GLY A 179 33.67 2.02 -22.64
C GLY A 179 32.52 2.06 -21.62
N SER A 180 31.90 3.22 -21.36
CA SER A 180 30.90 3.43 -20.30
C SER A 180 29.55 2.71 -20.49
N GLY A 181 29.20 2.28 -21.71
CA GLY A 181 27.86 1.75 -22.01
C GLY A 181 27.51 0.45 -21.27
N GLU A 182 28.48 -0.45 -21.06
CA GLU A 182 28.24 -1.70 -20.32
C GLU A 182 28.01 -1.44 -18.83
N ILE A 183 28.78 -0.53 -18.25
CA ILE A 183 28.65 -0.14 -16.83
C ILE A 183 27.30 0.55 -16.60
N GLU A 184 26.90 1.45 -17.50
CA GLU A 184 25.59 2.11 -17.45
C GLU A 184 24.43 1.10 -17.56
N ALA A 185 24.53 0.12 -18.45
CA ALA A 185 23.52 -0.93 -18.59
C ALA A 185 23.40 -1.80 -17.32
N VAL A 186 24.54 -2.24 -16.75
CA VAL A 186 24.55 -3.04 -15.51
C VAL A 186 23.98 -2.22 -14.34
N LEU A 187 24.39 -0.95 -14.20
CA LEU A 187 23.85 -0.05 -13.18
C LEU A 187 22.35 0.18 -13.35
N GLY A 188 21.87 0.30 -14.59
CA GLY A 188 20.45 0.42 -14.91
C GLY A 188 19.66 -0.81 -14.47
N ILE A 189 20.16 -2.02 -14.75
CA ILE A 189 19.53 -3.28 -14.32
C ILE A 189 19.52 -3.40 -12.79
N VAL A 190 20.65 -3.16 -12.13
CA VAL A 190 20.75 -3.23 -10.66
C VAL A 190 19.81 -2.23 -9.99
N SER A 191 19.76 -0.99 -10.50
CA SER A 191 18.87 0.05 -10.00
C SER A 191 17.40 -0.31 -10.21
N SER A 192 17.08 -0.92 -11.34
CA SER A 192 15.71 -1.39 -11.64
C SER A 192 15.30 -2.52 -10.68
N LEU A 193 16.17 -3.49 -10.43
CA LEU A 193 15.92 -4.58 -9.48
C LEU A 193 15.77 -4.05 -8.04
N ALA A 194 16.62 -3.10 -7.65
CA ALA A 194 16.50 -2.44 -6.35
C ALA A 194 15.16 -1.69 -6.23
N GLY A 195 14.73 -0.98 -7.28
CA GLY A 195 13.43 -0.32 -7.34
C GLY A 195 12.26 -1.29 -7.18
N VAL A 196 12.31 -2.46 -7.85
CA VAL A 196 11.31 -3.52 -7.68
C VAL A 196 11.30 -4.05 -6.24
N ALA A 197 12.48 -4.29 -5.65
CA ALA A 197 12.60 -4.77 -4.28
C ALA A 197 12.03 -3.76 -3.25
N VAL A 198 12.35 -2.47 -3.39
CA VAL A 198 11.80 -1.40 -2.54
C VAL A 198 10.28 -1.34 -2.68
N THR A 199 9.78 -1.38 -3.91
CA THR A 199 8.33 -1.39 -4.21
C THR A 199 7.63 -2.59 -3.56
N ALA A 200 8.23 -3.77 -3.65
CA ALA A 200 7.74 -4.98 -3.01
C ALA A 200 7.71 -4.84 -1.48
N VAL A 201 8.76 -4.31 -0.86
CA VAL A 201 8.84 -4.10 0.59
C VAL A 201 7.77 -3.12 1.08
N ILE A 202 7.57 -2.00 0.38
CA ILE A 202 6.54 -1.01 0.71
C ILE A 202 5.15 -1.66 0.65
N GLY A 203 4.87 -2.42 -0.42
CA GLY A 203 3.62 -3.18 -0.54
C GLY A 203 3.45 -4.18 0.60
N ALA A 204 4.48 -4.98 0.87
CA ALA A 204 4.46 -6.01 1.89
C ALA A 204 4.16 -5.43 3.28
N MET A 205 4.84 -4.33 3.65
CA MET A 205 4.63 -3.64 4.93
C MET A 205 3.26 -2.98 5.02
N SER A 206 2.79 -2.34 3.94
CA SER A 206 1.49 -1.66 3.91
C SER A 206 0.33 -2.64 4.11
N TRP A 207 0.36 -3.79 3.45
CA TRP A 207 -0.66 -4.83 3.62
C TRP A 207 -0.57 -5.49 4.99
N TRP A 208 0.64 -5.79 5.47
CA TRP A 208 0.82 -6.34 6.81
C TRP A 208 0.26 -5.42 7.88
N TRP A 209 0.58 -4.12 7.80
CA TRP A 209 0.08 -3.10 8.71
C TRP A 209 -1.45 -3.01 8.67
N MET A 210 -2.06 -3.00 7.48
CA MET A 210 -3.51 -2.96 7.32
C MET A 210 -4.22 -4.21 7.80
N ALA A 211 -3.65 -5.39 7.57
CA ALA A 211 -4.16 -6.63 8.14
C ALA A 211 -4.14 -6.57 9.68
N HIS A 212 -3.14 -5.91 10.29
CA HIS A 212 -3.03 -5.75 11.73
C HIS A 212 -4.05 -4.75 12.31
N VAL A 213 -4.29 -3.63 11.63
CA VAL A 213 -5.26 -2.62 12.07
C VAL A 213 -6.70 -3.10 11.89
N MET A 214 -6.99 -3.82 10.81
CA MET A 214 -8.34 -4.28 10.47
C MET A 214 -8.73 -5.64 11.05
N ARG A 215 -7.98 -6.14 12.04
CA ARG A 215 -8.30 -7.39 12.74
C ARG A 215 -9.73 -7.34 13.32
N PRO A 216 -10.50 -8.45 13.25
CA PRO A 216 -11.78 -8.54 13.93
C PRO A 216 -11.63 -8.22 15.41
N ALA A 217 -12.60 -7.47 15.96
CA ALA A 217 -12.74 -7.36 17.40
C ALA A 217 -13.08 -8.76 17.94
N GLY A 218 -12.38 -9.22 18.99
CA GLY A 218 -12.76 -10.46 19.65
C GLY A 218 -14.20 -10.39 20.14
N ALA A 219 -14.90 -11.52 20.18
CA ALA A 219 -16.22 -11.59 20.78
C ALA A 219 -16.13 -11.08 22.23
N VAL A 220 -16.99 -10.13 22.59
CA VAL A 220 -17.16 -9.73 23.98
C VAL A 220 -17.67 -10.98 24.72
N PRO A 221 -17.03 -11.44 25.81
CA PRO A 221 -17.48 -12.61 26.53
C PRO A 221 -18.95 -12.45 26.91
N ALA A 222 -19.81 -13.33 26.40
CA ALA A 222 -21.27 -13.25 26.58
C ALA A 222 -21.74 -13.38 28.04
N GLY A 223 -20.82 -13.59 28.99
CA GLY A 223 -21.08 -13.68 30.43
C GLY A 223 -20.93 -12.38 31.20
N ALA A 224 -20.48 -11.27 30.59
CA ALA A 224 -20.59 -9.95 31.20
C ALA A 224 -22.03 -9.46 31.00
N ALA A 225 -22.98 -10.08 31.72
CA ALA A 225 -24.28 -9.46 31.94
C ALA A 225 -24.00 -8.02 32.43
N PRO A 226 -24.70 -7.00 31.89
CA PRO A 226 -24.55 -5.64 32.40
C PRO A 226 -24.71 -5.71 33.91
N ALA A 227 -23.64 -5.37 34.64
CA ALA A 227 -23.66 -5.30 36.10
C ALA A 227 -24.91 -4.50 36.45
N GLY A 228 -25.83 -5.16 37.15
CA GLY A 228 -27.27 -4.96 37.05
C GLY A 228 -27.67 -3.52 36.75
N GLU A 229 -28.56 -3.35 35.77
CA GLU A 229 -29.41 -2.18 35.70
C GLU A 229 -29.86 -1.88 37.14
N PRO A 230 -29.41 -0.77 37.76
CA PRO A 230 -29.70 -0.50 39.15
C PRO A 230 -31.21 -0.56 39.28
N ALA A 231 -31.70 -1.51 40.07
CA ALA A 231 -33.13 -1.76 40.23
C ALA A 231 -33.81 -0.41 40.38
N ALA A 232 -34.71 -0.09 39.44
CA ALA A 232 -35.38 1.20 39.40
C ALA A 232 -35.85 1.52 40.83
N PRO A 233 -35.47 2.69 41.39
CA PRO A 233 -35.78 3.01 42.77
C PRO A 233 -37.28 2.82 42.95
N ALA A 234 -37.66 1.94 43.90
CA ALA A 234 -39.05 1.63 44.16
C ALA A 234 -39.82 2.95 44.34
N ALA A 235 -40.84 3.16 43.51
CA ALA A 235 -41.60 4.40 43.52
C ALA A 235 -42.11 4.67 44.95
N PRO A 236 -41.74 5.80 45.58
CA PRO A 236 -42.23 6.13 46.90
C PRO A 236 -43.71 6.50 46.79
N GLY A 237 -44.61 5.62 47.28
CA GLY A 237 -46.00 5.99 47.54
C GLY A 237 -47.09 5.09 46.94
N ALA A 238 -46.95 3.77 46.94
CA ALA A 238 -48.14 2.91 46.81
C ALA A 238 -48.89 2.88 48.17
N PRO A 239 -50.11 3.42 48.27
CA PRO A 239 -50.89 3.37 49.51
C PRO A 239 -51.33 1.93 49.80
N ALA A 240 -51.16 1.50 51.04
CA ALA A 240 -51.71 0.24 51.52
C ALA A 240 -53.24 0.33 51.52
N ALA A 241 -53.89 -0.62 50.85
CA ALA A 241 -55.33 -0.83 50.88
C ALA A 241 -55.69 -1.84 51.98
#